data_AF-A0A1H3VU09-F1
#
_entry.id   AF-A0A1H3VU09-F1
#
_cell.length_a   1.000
_cell.length_b   1.000
_cell.length_c   1.000
_cell.angle_alpha   90.00
_cell.angle_beta   90.00
_cell.angle_gamma   90.00
#
_symmetry.space_group_name_H-M   'P 1'
#
loop_
_entity.id
_entity.type
_entity.pdbx_description
1 polymer ?
#
loop_
_entity_poly.entity_id
_entity_poly.type
_entity_poly.pdbx_seq_one_letter_code
_entity_poly.pdbx_strand_id
1 'polypeptide(L)'
;PLGRPSATAVKNHIRPGERNPIEGKFGQAKTRYGMDNIKAKLANTSTSWISTIALVLNLVRMTRQAPVSLLLRIQNWLAYHVVRLAGNFRIKNYYNVLMTT
;
A
#
# COMPACT_ATOMS: atom_id res chain seq x y z
N PRO A 1 40.22 -17.73 3.77
CA PRO A 1 39.02 -18.15 3.03
C PRO A 1 37.72 -17.79 3.79
N LEU A 2 37.06 -16.70 3.40
CA LEU A 2 35.65 -16.47 3.74
C LEU A 2 34.84 -16.67 2.47
N GLY A 3 33.86 -17.57 2.53
CA GLY A 3 33.06 -18.06 1.42
C GLY A 3 32.34 -16.96 0.66
N ARG A 4 33.02 -16.37 -0.33
CA ARG A 4 32.35 -15.66 -1.41
C ARG A 4 31.56 -16.71 -2.20
N PRO A 5 30.24 -16.55 -2.34
CA PRO A 5 29.45 -17.44 -3.17
C PRO A 5 30.03 -17.45 -4.59
N SER A 6 30.05 -18.61 -5.24
CA SER A 6 30.53 -18.71 -6.63
C SER A 6 29.70 -17.79 -7.52
N ALA A 7 30.28 -17.26 -8.60
CA ALA A 7 29.57 -16.39 -9.54
C ALA A 7 28.27 -17.04 -10.09
N THR A 8 28.23 -18.38 -10.12
CA THR A 8 27.06 -19.20 -10.48
C THR A 8 25.93 -19.19 -9.44
N ALA A 9 26.20 -18.89 -8.16
CA ALA A 9 25.19 -18.79 -7.11
C ALA A 9 24.43 -17.44 -7.13
N VAL A 10 24.99 -16.41 -7.76
CA VAL A 10 24.35 -15.09 -7.92
C VAL A 10 23.72 -14.97 -9.31
N LYS A 11 22.87 -15.94 -9.66
CA LYS A 11 22.15 -15.97 -10.96
C LYS A 11 21.23 -14.75 -11.16
N ASN A 12 20.70 -14.18 -10.08
CA ASN A 12 19.85 -12.98 -10.10
C ASN A 12 20.51 -11.86 -9.30
N HIS A 13 21.26 -11.00 -9.98
CA HIS A 13 21.73 -9.74 -9.40
C HIS A 13 20.54 -8.77 -9.29
N ILE A 14 19.81 -8.86 -8.18
CA ILE A 14 18.84 -7.82 -7.80
C ILE A 14 19.63 -6.57 -7.47
N ARG A 15 19.24 -5.42 -8.05
CA ARG A 15 19.98 -4.18 -7.84
C ARG A 15 19.91 -3.82 -6.35
N PRO A 16 21.00 -3.29 -5.75
CA PRO A 16 21.02 -2.94 -4.33
C PRO A 16 19.84 -2.04 -3.91
N GLY A 17 19.38 -1.15 -4.79
CA GLY A 17 18.23 -0.27 -4.55
C GLY A 17 16.88 -0.99 -4.42
N GLU A 18 16.71 -2.16 -5.05
CA GLU A 18 15.47 -2.95 -4.97
C GLU A 18 15.44 -3.83 -3.72
N ARG A 19 16.63 -4.22 -3.23
CA ARG A 19 16.79 -5.02 -2.01
C ARG A 19 16.60 -4.20 -0.74
N ASN A 20 17.05 -2.94 -0.73
CA ASN A 20 17.07 -2.08 0.45
C ASN A 20 15.69 -1.91 1.14
N PRO A 21 14.58 -1.69 0.42
CA PRO A 21 13.26 -1.61 1.04
C PRO A 21 12.81 -2.93 1.70
N ILE A 22 13.19 -4.06 1.11
CA ILE A 22 12.86 -5.39 1.62
C ILE A 22 13.65 -5.66 2.90
N GLU A 23 14.95 -5.37 2.90
CA GLU A 23 15.80 -5.52 4.09
C GLU A 23 15.38 -4.58 5.21
N GLY A 24 14.99 -3.35 4.89
CA GLY A 24 14.43 -2.42 5.86
C GLY A 24 13.16 -2.95 6.53
N LYS A 25 12.30 -3.66 5.79
CA LYS A 25 11.09 -4.31 6.34
C LYS A 25 11.43 -5.50 7.23
N PHE A 26 12.37 -6.34 6.82
CA PHE A 26 12.85 -7.44 7.67
C PHE A 26 13.58 -6.94 8.92
N GLY A 27 14.34 -5.84 8.82
CA GLY A 27 14.94 -5.16 9.96
C GLY A 27 13.89 -4.62 10.92
N GLN A 28 12.86 -3.95 10.40
CA GLN A 28 11.72 -3.50 11.21
C GLN A 28 11.01 -4.67 11.91
N ALA A 29 10.79 -5.79 11.21
CA ALA A 29 10.17 -6.98 11.77
C ALA A 29 10.97 -7.53 12.96
N LYS A 30 12.30 -7.60 12.84
CA LYS A 30 13.19 -8.05 13.92
C LYS A 30 13.23 -7.05 15.07
N THR A 31 13.61 -5.80 14.80
CA THR A 31 13.84 -4.78 15.84
C THR A 31 12.55 -4.33 16.56
N ARG A 32 11.44 -4.11 15.84
CA ARG A 32 10.20 -3.58 16.45
C ARG A 32 9.21 -4.66 16.87
N TYR A 33 9.21 -5.80 16.18
CA TYR A 33 8.21 -6.85 16.38
C TYR A 33 8.81 -8.15 16.92
N GLY A 34 10.11 -8.18 17.22
CA GLY A 34 10.78 -9.31 17.86
C GLY A 34 10.80 -10.57 17.00
N MET A 35 10.80 -10.43 15.66
CA MET A 35 10.75 -11.58 14.75
C MET A 35 11.95 -12.54 14.91
N ASP A 36 13.07 -12.05 15.41
CA ASP A 36 14.28 -12.82 15.73
C ASP A 36 14.24 -13.48 17.13
N ASN A 37 13.31 -13.08 18.00
CA ASN A 37 13.17 -13.59 19.37
C ASN A 37 11.96 -14.53 19.53
N ILE A 38 11.56 -15.22 18.46
CA ILE A 38 10.48 -16.22 18.50
C ILE A 38 11.04 -17.52 19.07
N LYS A 39 10.70 -17.83 20.33
CA LYS A 39 11.17 -19.03 21.06
C LYS A 39 10.21 -20.22 20.95
N ALA A 40 9.44 -20.30 19.88
CA ALA A 40 8.48 -21.39 19.69
C ALA A 40 9.21 -22.73 19.43
N LYS A 41 8.80 -23.78 20.15
CA LYS A 41 9.43 -25.11 20.07
C LYS A 41 9.07 -25.87 18.79
N LEU A 42 7.86 -25.66 18.28
CA LEU A 42 7.31 -26.39 17.14
C LEU A 42 7.26 -25.47 15.90
N ALA A 43 7.62 -26.03 14.74
CA ALA A 43 7.74 -25.27 13.50
C ALA A 43 6.42 -24.63 13.04
N ASN A 44 5.29 -25.28 13.30
CA ASN A 44 3.97 -24.72 13.00
C ASN A 44 3.69 -23.45 13.82
N THR A 45 4.04 -23.44 15.10
CA THR A 45 3.84 -22.32 16.00
C THR A 45 4.74 -21.15 15.62
N SER A 46 6.03 -21.40 15.36
CA SER A 46 6.94 -20.34 14.88
C SER A 46 6.47 -19.73 13.55
N THR A 47 5.97 -20.57 12.63
CA THR A 47 5.44 -20.11 11.34
C THR A 47 4.21 -19.22 11.51
N SER A 48 3.29 -19.58 12.43
CA SER A 48 2.13 -18.75 12.74
C SER A 48 2.55 -17.38 13.30
N TRP A 49 3.49 -17.34 14.25
CA TRP A 49 4.04 -16.10 14.80
C TRP A 49 4.65 -15.19 13.72
N ILE A 50 5.50 -15.75 12.86
CA ILE A 50 6.11 -15.01 11.76
C ILE A 50 5.03 -14.47 10.82
N SER A 51 4.01 -15.28 10.50
CA SER A 51 2.91 -14.89 9.61
C SER A 51 2.07 -13.77 10.22
N THR A 52 1.81 -13.81 11.53
CA THR A 52 1.12 -12.72 12.23
C THR A 52 1.92 -11.43 12.21
N ILE A 53 3.24 -11.48 12.42
CA ILE A 53 4.11 -10.29 12.31
C ILE A 53 4.05 -9.72 10.88
N ALA A 54 4.15 -10.57 9.86
CA ALA A 54 4.04 -10.16 8.46
C ALA A 54 2.67 -9.52 8.16
N LEU A 55 1.59 -10.09 8.69
CA LEU A 55 0.24 -9.53 8.59
C LEU A 55 0.16 -8.14 9.21
N VAL A 56 0.67 -7.95 10.43
CA VAL A 56 0.68 -6.66 11.13
C VAL A 56 1.45 -5.62 10.32
N LEU A 57 2.62 -5.97 9.78
CA LEU A 57 3.40 -5.06 8.93
C LEU A 57 2.64 -4.61 7.68
N ASN A 58 1.86 -5.51 7.08
CA ASN A 58 0.99 -5.19 5.95
C ASN A 58 -0.20 -4.32 6.36
N LEU A 59 -0.83 -4.59 7.50
CA LEU A 59 -1.92 -3.76 8.04
C LEU A 59 -1.46 -2.35 8.36
N VAL A 60 -0.27 -2.18 8.96
CA VAL A 60 0.35 -0.87 9.21
C VAL A 60 0.68 -0.12 7.91
N ARG A 61 0.91 -0.84 6.81
CA ARG A 61 1.04 -0.23 5.48
C ARG A 61 -0.32 0.22 4.95
N MET A 62 -1.34 -0.63 5.06
CA MET A 62 -2.69 -0.34 4.57
C MET A 62 -3.35 0.81 5.32
N THR A 63 -3.25 0.86 6.64
CA THR A 63 -3.81 1.94 7.48
C THR A 63 -3.28 3.33 7.13
N ARG A 64 -2.05 3.43 6.60
CA ARG A 64 -1.49 4.70 6.10
C ARG A 64 -2.07 5.10 4.74
N GLN A 65 -2.44 4.14 3.90
CA GLN A 65 -2.87 4.37 2.52
C GLN A 65 -4.39 4.50 2.39
N ALA A 66 -5.15 3.74 3.20
CA ALA A 66 -6.60 3.69 3.18
C ALA A 66 -7.31 5.04 3.38
N PRO A 67 -6.94 5.91 4.35
CA PRO A 67 -7.63 7.19 4.50
C PRO A 67 -7.35 8.13 3.33
N VAL A 68 -6.12 8.15 2.81
CA VAL A 68 -5.74 8.98 1.66
C VAL A 68 -6.52 8.56 0.42
N SER A 69 -6.61 7.26 0.14
CA SER A 69 -7.37 6.77 -1.02
C SER A 69 -8.86 7.05 -0.89
N LEU A 70 -9.42 6.99 0.32
CA LEU A 70 -10.81 7.37 0.58
C LEU A 70 -11.05 8.86 0.32
N LEU A 71 -10.18 9.73 0.83
CA LEU A 71 -10.29 11.17 0.62
C LEU A 71 -10.22 11.56 -0.85
N LEU A 72 -9.28 10.98 -1.61
CA LEU A 72 -9.16 11.21 -3.06
C LEU A 72 -10.43 10.75 -3.81
N ARG A 73 -11.01 9.62 -3.40
CA ARG A 73 -12.28 9.13 -3.97
C ARG A 73 -13.43 10.09 -3.70
N ILE A 74 -13.55 10.60 -2.48
CA ILE A 74 -14.58 11.59 -2.11
C ILE A 74 -14.39 12.88 -2.90
N GLN A 75 -13.16 13.38 -3.01
CA GLN A 75 -12.85 14.58 -3.79
C GLN A 75 -13.25 14.44 -5.27
N ASN A 76 -12.86 13.33 -5.91
CA ASN A 76 -13.22 13.06 -7.30
C ASN A 76 -14.74 12.93 -7.49
N TRP A 77 -15.44 12.30 -6.54
CA TRP A 77 -16.89 12.20 -6.55
C TRP A 77 -17.55 13.58 -6.43
N LEU A 78 -17.10 14.41 -5.49
CA LEU A 78 -17.61 15.77 -5.31
C LEU A 78 -17.39 16.61 -6.57
N ALA A 79 -16.20 16.56 -7.16
CA ALA A 79 -15.88 17.27 -8.40
C ALA A 79 -16.81 16.87 -9.54
N TYR A 80 -17.05 15.56 -9.71
CA TYR A 80 -18.01 15.06 -10.70
C TYR A 80 -19.42 15.62 -10.49
N HIS A 81 -19.91 15.65 -9.24
CA HIS A 81 -21.25 16.18 -8.96
C HIS A 81 -21.37 17.68 -9.18
N VAL A 82 -20.36 18.47 -8.82
CA VAL A 82 -20.36 19.92 -9.07
C VAL A 82 -20.44 20.21 -10.57
N VAL A 83 -19.61 19.55 -11.38
CA VAL A 83 -19.63 19.71 -12.85
C VAL A 83 -20.98 19.29 -13.42
N ARG A 84 -21.54 18.17 -12.95
CA ARG A 84 -22.85 17.68 -13.38
C ARG A 84 -23.98 18.64 -13.05
N LEU A 85 -23.99 19.20 -11.83
CA LEU A 85 -25.00 20.18 -11.41
C LEU A 85 -24.89 21.48 -12.19
N ALA A 86 -23.66 21.99 -12.40
CA ALA A 86 -23.41 23.17 -13.21
C ALA A 86 -23.89 22.98 -14.66
N GLY A 87 -23.61 21.82 -15.26
CA GLY A 87 -24.12 21.44 -16.59
C GLY A 87 -25.64 21.41 -16.64
N ASN A 88 -26.29 20.73 -15.70
CA ASN A 88 -27.75 20.64 -15.63
C ASN A 88 -28.42 22.01 -15.43
N PHE A 89 -27.82 22.90 -14.63
CA PHE A 89 -28.31 24.26 -14.43
C PHE A 89 -28.18 25.11 -15.71
N ARG A 90 -27.05 25.01 -16.41
CA ARG A 90 -26.85 25.67 -17.72
C ARG A 90 -27.89 25.23 -18.73
N ILE A 91 -28.16 23.93 -18.82
CA ILE A 91 -29.15 23.35 -19.73
C ILE A 91 -30.56 23.85 -19.40
N LYS A 92 -30.97 23.80 -18.12
CA LYS A 92 -32.30 24.31 -17.69
C LYS A 92 -32.49 25.80 -18.02
N ASN A 93 -31.47 26.63 -17.77
CA ASN A 93 -31.56 28.06 -18.10
C ASN A 93 -31.68 28.30 -19.60
N TYR A 94 -30.96 27.54 -20.43
CA TYR A 94 -31.06 27.66 -21.89
C TYR A 94 -32.48 27.40 -22.40
N TYR A 95 -33.12 26.32 -21.93
CA TYR A 95 -34.50 26.00 -22.31
C TYR A 95 -35.53 27.02 -21.77
N ASN A 96 -35.33 27.55 -20.56
CA ASN A 96 -36.22 28.59 -20.01
C ASN A 96 -36.15 29.90 -20.82
N VAL A 97 -34.96 30.31 -21.26
CA VAL A 97 -34.80 31.50 -22.12
C VAL A 97 -35.48 31.28 -23.47
N LEU A 98 -35.27 30.13 -24.11
CA LEU A 98 -35.91 29.82 -25.40
C LEU A 98 -37.44 29.73 -25.37
N MET A 99 -38.04 29.39 -24.23
CA MET A 99 -39.51 29.37 -24.09
C MET A 99 -40.13 30.73 -23.77
N THR A 100 -39.33 31.72 -23.33
CA THR A 100 -39.83 33.03 -22.90
C THR A 100 -39.65 34.14 -23.94
N THR A 101 -38.81 33.91 -24.95
CA THR A 101 -38.76 34.65 -26.23
C THR A 101 -39.66 34.03 -27.28
#